data_AF-T2JWM7-F1
#
_entry.id   AF-T2JWM7-F1
#
_cell.length_a   1.000
_cell.length_b   1.000
_cell.length_c   1.000
_cell.angle_alpha   90.00
_cell.angle_beta   90.00
_cell.angle_gamma   90.00
#
_symmetry.space_group_name_H-M   'P 1'
#
loop_
_entity.id
_entity.type
_entity.pdbx_description
1 polymer ?
#
loop_
_entity_poly.entity_id
_entity_poly.type
_entity_poly.pdbx_seq_one_letter_code
_entity_poly.pdbx_strand_id
1 'polypeptide(L)'
;MGTVLDSNINATTQIAKDVILNVGSDLEVSSKTVKDHQIAATALAFDDGQLAAAAAVGINKVNTNTLVDAKEISVGGNSLIKADAQTPFNDVSASSLAGSNFISATVFDLIAKGFPDIPGPRLSLPYLDKSALSGGVSYLDSENNVNARIGDNASFKTTGTLDILAKSEELPELSAFAASQSIDSPVPEDKRVKENSVGLAVTYGDVVNNANAYIGNNAIVDSGNNLTVRSRNKYSL
;
A
#
# COMPACT_ATOMS: atom_id res chain seq x y z
N MET A 1 14.85 -9.35 -13.14
CA MET A 1 15.08 -8.50 -11.95
C MET A 1 13.82 -8.53 -11.10
N GLY A 2 13.96 -8.67 -9.78
CA GLY A 2 12.84 -8.70 -8.85
C GLY A 2 13.06 -7.72 -7.71
N THR A 3 12.02 -6.98 -7.33
CA THR A 3 11.99 -6.11 -6.14
C THR A 3 10.87 -6.60 -5.24
N VAL A 4 11.16 -6.81 -3.96
CA VAL A 4 10.18 -7.20 -2.94
C VAL A 4 10.30 -6.23 -1.78
N LEU A 5 9.17 -5.67 -1.33
CA LEU A 5 9.06 -4.97 -0.06
C LEU A 5 8.05 -5.74 0.81
N ASP A 6 8.50 -6.14 1.99
CA ASP A 6 7.64 -6.63 3.07
C ASP A 6 7.67 -5.57 4.18
N SER A 7 6.50 -5.11 4.60
CA SER A 7 6.36 -4.02 5.56
C SER A 7 5.26 -4.31 6.59
N ASN A 8 5.55 -4.00 7.85
CA ASN A 8 4.63 -4.19 8.97
C ASN A 8 4.66 -2.95 9.88
N ILE A 9 3.66 -2.08 9.73
CA ILE A 9 3.55 -0.80 10.42
C ILE A 9 2.54 -0.94 11.55
N ASN A 10 2.96 -0.65 12.78
CA ASN A 10 2.10 -0.75 13.96
C ASN A 10 2.15 0.55 14.75
N ALA A 11 0.99 1.18 14.96
CA ALA A 11 0.83 2.28 15.90
C ALA A 11 -0.26 1.89 16.90
N THR A 12 0.04 1.96 18.21
CA THR A 12 -0.94 1.69 19.26
C THR A 12 -0.83 2.73 20.37
N THR A 13 -1.94 3.42 20.63
CA THR A 13 -2.11 4.31 21.78
C THR A 13 -3.11 3.66 22.71
N GLN A 14 -2.73 3.40 23.97
CA GLN A 14 -3.56 2.69 24.93
C GLN A 14 -3.63 3.41 26.28
N ILE A 15 -4.84 3.51 26.83
CA ILE A 15 -5.05 3.74 28.26
C ILE A 15 -5.36 2.37 28.89
N ALA A 16 -4.43 1.87 29.70
CA ALA A 16 -4.44 0.50 30.19
C ALA A 16 -5.53 0.20 31.24
N LYS A 17 -5.86 -1.08 31.39
CA LYS A 17 -7.06 -1.54 32.13
C LYS A 17 -7.17 -1.05 33.57
N ASP A 18 -6.08 -0.99 34.32
CA ASP A 18 -6.14 -0.63 35.75
C ASP A 18 -6.01 0.88 36.03
N VAL A 19 -5.99 1.70 34.97
CA VAL A 19 -5.90 3.16 35.07
C VAL A 19 -7.22 3.77 35.55
N ILE A 20 -7.12 4.69 36.50
CA ILE A 20 -8.14 5.70 36.81
C ILE A 20 -7.59 7.03 36.30
N LEU A 21 -8.30 7.70 35.39
CA LEU A 21 -7.86 8.94 34.74
C LEU A 21 -8.93 10.03 34.88
N ASN A 22 -8.55 11.16 35.47
CA ASN A 22 -9.40 12.34 35.62
C ASN A 22 -8.82 13.48 34.78
N VAL A 23 -9.60 14.02 33.85
CA VAL A 23 -9.22 15.11 32.93
C VAL A 23 -10.18 16.28 33.16
N GLY A 24 -9.68 17.44 33.55
CA GLY A 24 -10.52 18.60 33.87
C GLY A 24 -11.15 19.32 32.67
N SER A 25 -10.63 19.07 31.47
CA SER A 25 -11.04 19.66 30.19
C SER A 25 -11.30 18.55 29.17
N ASP A 26 -11.09 18.82 27.88
CA ASP A 26 -11.19 17.83 26.81
C ASP A 26 -10.10 16.74 26.89
N LEU A 27 -10.40 15.54 26.37
CA LEU A 27 -9.47 14.41 26.21
C LEU A 27 -9.42 13.97 24.74
N GLU A 28 -8.23 13.99 24.13
CA GLU A 28 -7.96 13.26 22.89
C GLU A 28 -7.06 12.05 23.17
N VAL A 29 -7.48 10.89 22.70
CA VAL A 29 -6.64 9.68 22.61
C VAL A 29 -6.56 9.34 21.12
N SER A 30 -5.38 9.45 20.52
CA SER A 30 -5.23 9.19 19.09
C SER A 30 -4.00 8.36 18.71
N SER A 31 -4.15 7.59 17.64
CA SER A 31 -3.08 6.89 16.95
C SER A 31 -3.19 7.19 15.45
N LYS A 32 -2.04 7.35 14.79
CA LYS A 32 -1.96 7.59 13.35
C LYS A 32 -0.88 6.74 12.72
N THR A 33 -1.17 6.17 11.56
CA THR A 33 -0.15 5.66 10.63
C THR A 33 -0.22 6.44 9.31
N VAL A 34 0.92 6.55 8.65
CA VAL A 34 1.03 6.95 7.25
C VAL A 34 1.87 5.89 6.56
N LYS A 35 1.36 5.30 5.48
CA LYS A 35 2.09 4.37 4.62
C LYS A 35 2.30 5.07 3.27
N ASP A 36 3.55 5.16 2.84
CA ASP A 36 3.94 5.78 1.58
C ASP A 36 5.01 4.88 0.97
N HIS A 37 4.60 4.02 0.03
CA HIS A 37 5.46 3.02 -0.59
C HIS A 37 5.45 3.16 -2.11
N GLN A 38 6.63 3.07 -2.71
CA GLN A 38 6.79 2.90 -4.15
C GLN A 38 7.76 1.73 -4.39
N ILE A 39 7.28 0.72 -5.11
CA ILE A 39 7.99 -0.52 -5.37
C ILE A 39 8.05 -0.70 -6.88
N ALA A 40 9.24 -0.52 -7.44
CA ALA A 40 9.43 -0.65 -8.88
C ALA A 40 10.45 -1.73 -9.23
N ALA A 41 10.20 -2.43 -10.34
CA ALA A 41 11.14 -3.35 -10.96
C ALA A 41 11.19 -3.11 -12.47
N THR A 42 12.40 -2.98 -13.03
CA THR A 42 12.59 -2.79 -14.48
C THR A 42 13.61 -3.78 -15.02
N ALA A 43 13.33 -4.36 -16.20
CA ALA A 43 14.23 -5.26 -16.90
C ALA A 43 14.25 -4.96 -18.40
N LEU A 44 15.44 -4.79 -18.96
CA LEU A 44 15.64 -4.46 -20.37
C LEU A 44 16.59 -5.48 -21.02
N ALA A 45 16.26 -5.93 -22.23
CA ALA A 45 17.02 -6.88 -23.03
C ALA A 45 17.16 -6.33 -24.46
N PHE A 46 18.38 -5.99 -24.87
CA PHE A 46 18.60 -5.30 -26.15
C PHE A 46 19.29 -6.18 -27.20
N ASP A 47 20.10 -7.15 -26.79
CA ASP A 47 20.83 -8.00 -27.73
C ASP A 47 19.97 -9.17 -28.25
N ASP A 48 20.48 -9.85 -29.27
CA ASP A 48 19.82 -11.02 -29.82
C ASP A 48 19.75 -12.17 -28.81
N GLY A 49 18.60 -12.84 -28.81
CA GLY A 49 18.25 -13.91 -27.89
C GLY A 49 18.14 -13.58 -26.40
N GLN A 50 18.26 -12.31 -25.99
CA GLN A 50 18.02 -11.94 -24.59
C GLN A 50 16.53 -11.88 -24.23
N LEU A 51 16.22 -12.31 -23.00
CA LEU A 51 14.92 -12.22 -22.34
C LEU A 51 14.95 -11.15 -21.25
N ALA A 52 13.89 -10.35 -21.16
CA ALA A 52 13.66 -9.42 -20.06
C ALA A 52 12.53 -9.95 -19.15
N ALA A 53 12.73 -9.84 -17.83
CA ALA A 53 11.70 -10.18 -16.85
C ALA A 53 11.81 -9.28 -15.62
N ALA A 54 10.74 -8.59 -15.27
CA ALA A 54 10.61 -7.72 -14.11
C ALA A 54 9.48 -8.20 -13.20
N ALA A 55 9.74 -8.27 -11.89
CA ALA A 55 8.74 -8.60 -10.89
C ALA A 55 8.79 -7.59 -9.74
N ALA A 56 7.67 -6.96 -9.39
CA ALA A 56 7.54 -6.06 -8.25
C ALA A 56 6.50 -6.63 -7.29
N VAL A 57 6.84 -6.77 -6.02
CA VAL A 57 6.00 -7.41 -5.00
C VAL A 57 5.93 -6.51 -3.77
N GLY A 58 4.74 -6.03 -3.45
CA GLY A 58 4.44 -5.34 -2.19
C GLY A 58 3.63 -6.23 -1.28
N ILE A 59 4.11 -6.42 -0.05
CA ILE A 59 3.37 -7.04 1.05
C ILE A 59 3.34 -6.02 2.18
N ASN A 60 2.14 -5.57 2.55
CA ASN A 60 1.94 -4.49 3.50
C ASN A 60 0.92 -4.90 4.57
N LYS A 61 1.31 -4.81 5.84
CA LYS A 61 0.37 -4.90 6.97
C LYS A 61 0.43 -3.62 7.81
N VAL A 62 -0.72 -2.96 8.00
CA VAL A 62 -0.83 -1.76 8.83
C VAL A 62 -1.84 -2.01 9.95
N ASN A 63 -1.44 -1.87 11.20
CA ASN A 63 -2.35 -1.93 12.35
C ASN A 63 -2.29 -0.63 13.16
N THR A 64 -3.44 0.06 13.24
CA THR A 64 -3.57 1.37 13.89
C THR A 64 -4.63 1.28 14.97
N ASN A 65 -4.20 1.29 16.23
CA ASN A 65 -5.05 0.96 17.38
C ASN A 65 -5.11 2.12 18.39
N THR A 66 -6.32 2.54 18.73
CA THR A 66 -6.59 3.45 19.85
C THR A 66 -7.50 2.74 20.84
N LEU A 67 -6.92 2.36 21.97
CA LEU A 67 -7.51 1.39 22.91
C LEU A 67 -7.73 2.05 24.27
N VAL A 68 -8.99 2.24 24.66
CA VAL A 68 -9.33 2.81 25.96
C VAL A 68 -9.90 1.72 26.87
N ASP A 69 -9.00 1.01 27.57
CA ASP A 69 -9.32 -0.13 28.44
C ASP A 69 -9.58 0.26 29.90
N ALA A 70 -9.35 1.52 30.26
CA ALA A 70 -9.32 2.04 31.63
C ALA A 70 -10.49 1.62 32.52
N LYS A 71 -10.17 1.33 33.77
CA LYS A 71 -11.13 1.04 34.85
C LYS A 71 -12.12 2.19 35.00
N GLU A 72 -11.62 3.42 35.04
CA GLU A 72 -12.46 4.62 35.10
C GLU A 72 -11.79 5.81 34.40
N ILE A 73 -12.55 6.47 33.53
CA ILE A 73 -12.22 7.76 32.93
C ILE A 73 -13.33 8.75 33.25
N SER A 74 -12.94 9.94 33.70
CA SER A 74 -13.82 11.09 33.88
C SER A 74 -13.24 12.32 33.18
N VAL A 75 -14.00 12.91 32.25
CA VAL A 75 -13.57 14.02 31.39
C VAL A 75 -14.52 15.21 31.57
N GLY A 76 -13.97 16.37 31.94
CA GLY A 76 -14.71 17.60 32.22
C GLY A 76 -15.11 18.41 30.98
N GLY A 77 -14.61 18.02 29.80
CA GLY A 77 -15.02 18.52 28.49
C GLY A 77 -15.25 17.38 27.49
N ASN A 78 -15.09 17.66 26.19
CA ASN A 78 -15.32 16.70 25.10
C ASN A 78 -14.29 15.57 25.07
N SER A 79 -14.61 14.47 24.40
CA SER A 79 -13.75 13.29 24.28
C SER A 79 -13.66 12.80 22.83
N LEU A 80 -12.43 12.61 22.34
CA LEU A 80 -12.16 12.03 21.02
C LEU A 80 -11.25 10.80 21.16
N ILE A 81 -11.74 9.64 20.72
CA ILE A 81 -10.99 8.38 20.64
C ILE A 81 -10.82 8.05 19.15
N LYS A 82 -9.64 8.31 18.59
CA LYS A 82 -9.42 8.29 17.14
C LYS A 82 -8.30 7.35 16.72
N ALA A 83 -8.54 6.49 15.74
CA ALA A 83 -7.50 5.76 15.00
C ALA A 83 -7.59 6.15 13.51
N ASP A 84 -6.44 6.48 12.90
CA ASP A 84 -6.37 7.06 11.54
C ASP A 84 -5.22 6.40 10.74
N ALA A 85 -5.54 5.52 9.80
CA ALA A 85 -4.56 5.03 8.83
C ALA A 85 -4.74 5.75 7.49
N GLN A 86 -3.62 6.20 6.94
CA GLN A 86 -3.59 6.94 5.68
C GLN A 86 -2.52 6.35 4.77
N THR A 87 -2.93 5.88 3.62
CA THR A 87 -2.05 5.52 2.52
C THR A 87 -2.27 6.51 1.38
N PRO A 88 -1.55 7.64 1.36
CA PRO A 88 -1.59 8.58 0.24
C PRO A 88 -1.02 7.98 -1.06
N PHE A 89 -0.02 7.10 -0.96
CA PHE A 89 0.66 6.44 -2.09
C PHE A 89 1.04 5.00 -1.70
N ASN A 90 0.84 4.04 -2.61
CA ASN A 90 1.21 2.63 -2.43
C ASN A 90 1.28 1.97 -3.81
N ASP A 91 2.39 2.22 -4.48
CA ASP A 91 2.56 1.96 -5.90
C ASP A 91 3.39 0.69 -6.11
N VAL A 92 2.91 -0.25 -6.92
CA VAL A 92 3.67 -1.43 -7.33
C VAL A 92 3.73 -1.51 -8.85
N SER A 93 4.91 -1.29 -9.42
CA SER A 93 5.13 -1.21 -10.87
C SER A 93 6.21 -2.18 -11.38
N ALA A 94 5.91 -2.91 -12.46
CA ALA A 94 6.85 -3.83 -13.09
C ALA A 94 6.93 -3.59 -14.60
N SER A 95 8.10 -3.19 -15.10
CA SER A 95 8.31 -2.83 -16.52
C SER A 95 9.35 -3.72 -17.20
N SER A 96 9.02 -4.25 -18.38
CA SER A 96 9.88 -5.17 -19.13
C SER A 96 9.94 -4.86 -20.62
N LEU A 97 11.15 -4.74 -21.19
CA LEU A 97 11.37 -4.45 -22.60
C LEU A 97 12.38 -5.42 -23.23
N ALA A 98 12.03 -6.01 -24.37
CA ALA A 98 12.93 -6.90 -25.12
C ALA A 98 12.97 -6.57 -26.63
N GLY A 99 14.12 -6.12 -27.14
CA GLY A 99 14.31 -5.77 -28.56
C GLY A 99 15.36 -4.67 -28.78
N SER A 100 16.03 -4.69 -29.93
CA SER A 100 17.20 -3.87 -30.24
C SER A 100 16.93 -2.38 -30.57
N ASN A 101 15.67 -1.98 -30.79
CA ASN A 101 15.26 -0.59 -31.09
C ASN A 101 14.63 0.14 -29.89
N PHE A 102 14.55 -0.48 -28.70
CA PHE A 102 14.10 0.19 -27.47
C PHE A 102 15.12 1.23 -26.92
N ILE A 103 16.17 1.53 -27.69
CA ILE A 103 17.18 2.57 -27.42
C ILE A 103 16.59 4.00 -27.59
N SER A 104 15.35 4.14 -28.08
CA SER A 104 14.67 5.43 -28.06
C SER A 104 14.33 5.85 -26.62
N ALA A 105 14.93 6.96 -26.18
CA ALA A 105 14.73 7.52 -24.85
C ALA A 105 13.25 7.72 -24.48
N THR A 106 12.34 7.84 -25.46
CA THR A 106 10.90 8.03 -25.30
C THR A 106 10.17 6.93 -24.53
N VAL A 107 10.57 5.66 -24.64
CA VAL A 107 9.90 4.58 -23.88
C VAL A 107 10.36 4.59 -22.42
N PHE A 108 11.65 4.86 -22.19
CA PHE A 108 12.17 5.07 -20.84
C PHE A 108 11.60 6.34 -20.20
N ASP A 109 11.44 7.42 -20.97
CA ASP A 109 10.78 8.67 -20.56
C ASP A 109 9.32 8.43 -20.17
N LEU A 110 8.60 7.55 -20.87
CA LEU A 110 7.19 7.26 -20.57
C LEU A 110 7.05 6.45 -19.27
N ILE A 111 7.95 5.48 -19.05
CA ILE A 111 8.03 4.70 -17.81
C ILE A 111 8.49 5.58 -16.63
N ALA A 112 9.52 6.40 -16.81
CA ALA A 112 10.08 7.29 -15.79
C ALA A 112 9.17 8.50 -15.45
N LYS A 113 8.32 8.97 -16.38
CA LYS A 113 7.29 9.98 -16.08
C LYS A 113 6.12 9.44 -15.26
N GLY A 114 5.86 8.13 -15.34
CA GLY A 114 4.92 7.45 -14.43
C GLY A 114 5.55 7.10 -13.09
N PHE A 115 6.83 6.69 -13.08
CA PHE A 115 7.53 6.18 -11.91
C PHE A 115 8.95 6.75 -11.84
N PRO A 116 9.16 7.93 -11.22
CA PRO A 116 10.41 8.68 -11.31
C PRO A 116 11.60 8.01 -10.62
N ASP A 117 11.37 7.18 -9.60
CA ASP A 117 12.43 6.56 -8.78
C ASP A 117 12.86 5.15 -9.26
N ILE A 118 12.54 4.77 -10.51
CA ILE A 118 12.99 3.50 -11.10
C ILE A 118 14.53 3.44 -11.19
N PRO A 119 15.19 2.45 -10.55
CA PRO A 119 16.63 2.25 -10.70
C PRO A 119 17.01 1.86 -12.13
N GLY A 120 18.14 2.38 -12.61
CA GLY A 120 18.66 2.07 -13.95
C GLY A 120 18.88 0.56 -14.19
N PRO A 121 18.74 0.10 -15.44
CA PRO A 121 18.61 -1.32 -15.79
C PRO A 121 19.89 -2.13 -15.58
N ARG A 122 19.78 -3.30 -14.92
CA ARG A 122 20.85 -4.33 -14.87
C ARG A 122 20.27 -5.75 -14.75
N LEU A 123 20.36 -6.54 -15.83
CA LEU A 123 20.57 -8.01 -15.89
C LEU A 123 20.06 -8.57 -17.23
N SER A 124 20.88 -9.40 -17.90
CA SER A 124 20.45 -10.26 -19.00
C SER A 124 20.20 -11.69 -18.51
N LEU A 125 19.27 -12.38 -19.17
CA LEU A 125 18.92 -13.79 -18.96
C LEU A 125 19.40 -14.65 -20.16
N PRO A 126 19.48 -15.99 -20.05
CA PRO A 126 20.14 -16.85 -21.03
C PRO A 126 19.55 -16.75 -22.45
N TYR A 127 20.41 -17.06 -23.41
CA TYR A 127 20.21 -16.91 -24.85
C TYR A 127 19.11 -17.83 -25.40
N LEU A 128 18.14 -17.26 -26.11
CA LEU A 128 17.07 -17.94 -26.85
C LEU A 128 17.16 -17.58 -28.33
N ASP A 129 17.45 -18.57 -29.18
CA ASP A 129 17.69 -18.30 -30.60
C ASP A 129 16.49 -17.58 -31.26
N LYS A 130 16.79 -16.51 -32.01
CA LYS A 130 15.85 -15.65 -32.74
C LYS A 130 14.57 -15.19 -32.02
N SER A 131 14.54 -15.10 -30.69
CA SER A 131 13.33 -14.74 -29.93
C SER A 131 13.48 -13.48 -29.07
N ALA A 132 12.40 -12.70 -28.92
CA ALA A 132 12.30 -11.60 -27.95
C ALA A 132 11.15 -11.87 -26.97
N LEU A 133 11.49 -11.95 -25.68
CA LEU A 133 10.52 -12.22 -24.61
C LEU A 133 10.66 -11.15 -23.53
N SER A 134 9.56 -10.48 -23.21
CA SER A 134 9.45 -9.56 -22.07
C SER A 134 8.30 -9.95 -21.14
N GLY A 135 8.53 -9.82 -19.84
CA GLY A 135 7.58 -10.19 -18.79
C GLY A 135 7.57 -9.18 -17.66
N GLY A 136 6.45 -8.51 -17.41
CA GLY A 136 6.27 -7.61 -16.27
C GLY A 136 5.19 -8.18 -15.34
N VAL A 137 5.51 -8.36 -14.06
CA VAL A 137 4.56 -8.85 -13.04
C VAL A 137 4.56 -7.91 -11.84
N SER A 138 3.44 -7.29 -11.51
CA SER A 138 3.26 -6.61 -10.22
C SER A 138 2.24 -7.33 -9.35
N TYR A 139 2.58 -7.45 -8.06
CA TYR A 139 1.77 -8.08 -7.03
C TYR A 139 1.66 -7.15 -5.82
N LEU A 140 0.45 -6.90 -5.35
CA LEU A 140 0.19 -6.26 -4.07
C LEU A 140 -0.65 -7.17 -3.18
N ASP A 141 -0.21 -7.34 -1.94
CA ASP A 141 -1.02 -7.81 -0.81
C ASP A 141 -0.97 -6.72 0.25
N SER A 142 -2.12 -6.13 0.59
CA SER A 142 -2.18 -5.01 1.53
C SER A 142 -3.36 -5.12 2.49
N GLU A 143 -3.06 -5.26 3.78
CA GLU A 143 -4.05 -5.33 4.86
C GLU A 143 -3.90 -4.14 5.81
N ASN A 144 -4.94 -3.30 5.86
CA ASN A 144 -5.06 -2.22 6.85
C ASN A 144 -6.13 -2.59 7.90
N ASN A 145 -5.77 -2.56 9.17
CA ASN A 145 -6.68 -2.71 10.30
C ASN A 145 -6.62 -1.48 11.21
N VAL A 146 -7.72 -0.73 11.26
CA VAL A 146 -7.84 0.46 12.11
C VAL A 146 -8.89 0.21 13.18
N ASN A 147 -8.50 0.25 14.45
CA ASN A 147 -9.40 -0.02 15.57
C ASN A 147 -9.41 1.17 16.54
N ALA A 148 -10.58 1.74 16.81
CA ALA A 148 -10.79 2.75 17.85
C ALA A 148 -11.86 2.25 18.81
N ARG A 149 -11.55 2.07 20.10
CA ARG A 149 -12.50 1.46 21.03
C ARG A 149 -12.42 1.93 22.47
N ILE A 150 -13.56 1.85 23.15
CA ILE A 150 -13.63 1.66 24.60
C ILE A 150 -13.67 0.16 24.88
N GLY A 151 -12.93 -0.31 25.87
CA GLY A 151 -12.76 -1.73 26.19
C GLY A 151 -13.85 -2.35 27.06
N ASP A 152 -13.84 -3.68 27.11
CA ASP A 152 -14.80 -4.46 27.88
C ASP A 152 -14.73 -4.12 29.38
N ASN A 153 -15.89 -3.85 29.99
CA ASN A 153 -16.05 -3.46 31.40
C ASN A 153 -15.39 -2.11 31.78
N ALA A 154 -14.95 -1.29 30.82
CA ALA A 154 -14.44 0.06 31.09
C ALA A 154 -15.58 1.01 31.50
N SER A 155 -15.32 1.95 32.41
CA SER A 155 -16.25 3.05 32.75
C SER A 155 -15.72 4.36 32.19
N PHE A 156 -16.38 4.91 31.17
CA PHE A 156 -16.02 6.17 30.53
C PHE A 156 -17.12 7.22 30.75
N LYS A 157 -16.76 8.37 31.33
CA LYS A 157 -17.69 9.49 31.56
C LYS A 157 -17.14 10.77 30.97
N THR A 158 -17.96 11.51 30.24
CA THR A 158 -17.67 12.87 29.76
C THR A 158 -18.88 13.77 29.97
N THR A 159 -18.65 15.02 30.36
CA THR A 159 -19.69 16.05 30.43
C THR A 159 -20.08 16.60 29.05
N GLY A 160 -19.23 16.38 28.04
CA GLY A 160 -19.38 16.87 26.67
C GLY A 160 -19.79 15.78 25.69
N THR A 161 -19.39 15.94 24.43
CA THR A 161 -19.57 14.93 23.37
C THR A 161 -18.48 13.87 23.45
N LEU A 162 -18.82 12.61 23.18
CA LEU A 162 -17.88 11.51 22.96
C LEU A 162 -17.93 11.04 21.50
N ASP A 163 -16.81 11.21 20.79
CA ASP A 163 -16.62 10.68 19.43
C ASP A 163 -15.60 9.53 19.43
N ILE A 164 -16.02 8.34 18.97
CA ILE A 164 -15.15 7.18 18.71
C ILE A 164 -15.07 6.98 17.20
N LEU A 165 -13.87 7.17 16.64
CA LEU A 165 -13.64 7.24 15.19
C LEU A 165 -12.49 6.32 14.74
N ALA A 166 -12.81 5.30 13.96
CA ALA A 166 -11.84 4.58 13.16
C ALA A 166 -11.93 5.07 11.71
N LYS A 167 -10.83 5.60 11.17
CA LYS A 167 -10.73 6.01 9.76
C LYS A 167 -9.59 5.26 9.09
N SER A 168 -9.87 4.64 7.96
CA SER A 168 -8.85 4.08 7.07
C SER A 168 -9.04 4.59 5.64
N GLU A 169 -7.94 4.98 5.01
CA GLU A 169 -7.89 5.47 3.63
C GLU A 169 -6.75 4.76 2.90
N GLU A 170 -7.08 3.96 1.89
CA GLU A 170 -6.13 3.19 1.09
C GLU A 170 -6.30 3.55 -0.39
N LEU A 171 -5.21 3.97 -1.03
CA LEU A 171 -5.13 4.36 -2.44
C LEU A 171 -3.95 3.59 -3.07
N PRO A 172 -4.17 2.34 -3.50
CA PRO A 172 -3.12 1.51 -4.07
C PRO A 172 -3.08 1.65 -5.60
N GLU A 173 -1.88 1.83 -6.16
CA GLU A 173 -1.68 1.84 -7.61
C GLU A 173 -0.89 0.61 -8.05
N LEU A 174 -1.44 -0.17 -8.99
CA LEU A 174 -0.75 -1.31 -9.58
C LEU A 174 -0.60 -1.14 -11.08
N SER A 175 0.62 -1.33 -11.57
CA SER A 175 0.89 -1.34 -13.01
C SER A 175 1.85 -2.46 -13.39
N ALA A 176 1.66 -3.01 -14.58
CA ALA A 176 2.63 -3.88 -15.21
C ALA A 176 2.71 -3.53 -16.69
N PHE A 177 3.92 -3.50 -17.22
CA PHE A 177 4.18 -3.15 -18.61
C PHE A 177 5.17 -4.15 -19.20
N ALA A 178 4.84 -4.68 -20.38
CA ALA A 178 5.72 -5.53 -21.14
C ALA A 178 5.58 -5.22 -22.62
N ALA A 179 6.69 -4.89 -23.28
CA ALA A 179 6.72 -4.73 -24.73
C ALA A 179 7.91 -5.49 -25.33
N SER A 180 7.68 -6.08 -26.50
CA SER A 180 8.66 -6.91 -27.20
C SER A 180 8.65 -6.53 -28.67
N GLN A 181 9.82 -6.42 -29.30
CA GLN A 181 9.95 -5.98 -30.70
C GLN A 181 10.93 -6.87 -31.49
N SER A 182 10.42 -7.49 -32.55
CA SER A 182 11.14 -7.87 -33.79
C SER A 182 11.25 -6.64 -34.70
N ILE A 183 12.30 -6.49 -35.55
CA ILE A 183 12.79 -5.13 -35.86
C ILE A 183 13.19 -4.77 -37.32
N ASP A 184 13.58 -5.71 -38.18
CA ASP A 184 14.12 -5.47 -39.55
C ASP A 184 15.04 -4.23 -39.74
N SER A 185 16.02 -4.05 -38.84
CA SER A 185 17.08 -3.04 -38.99
C SER A 185 18.03 -3.41 -40.16
N PRO A 186 18.81 -2.46 -40.74
CA PRO A 186 19.37 -2.52 -42.10
C PRO A 186 20.61 -3.43 -42.27
N VAL A 187 20.56 -4.62 -41.68
CA VAL A 187 21.45 -5.74 -41.93
C VAL A 187 20.91 -6.48 -43.16
N PRO A 188 21.75 -7.00 -44.08
CA PRO A 188 21.25 -7.71 -45.26
C PRO A 188 20.34 -8.91 -44.91
N GLU A 189 19.46 -9.21 -45.86
CA GLU A 189 18.27 -10.06 -45.73
C GLU A 189 18.56 -11.48 -45.20
N ASP A 190 19.78 -11.97 -45.40
CA ASP A 190 20.32 -13.25 -44.93
C ASP A 190 20.64 -13.30 -43.42
N LYS A 191 20.55 -12.17 -42.72
CA LYS A 191 20.84 -12.04 -41.28
C LYS A 191 19.67 -11.44 -40.49
N ARG A 192 18.44 -11.54 -41.02
CA ARG A 192 17.24 -10.97 -40.38
C ARG A 192 16.92 -11.59 -39.03
N VAL A 193 17.14 -10.76 -38.01
CA VAL A 193 16.25 -10.34 -36.91
C VAL A 193 15.17 -11.32 -36.43
N LYS A 194 15.08 -11.43 -35.10
CA LYS A 194 14.13 -12.21 -34.29
C LYS A 194 12.76 -12.49 -34.95
N GLU A 195 12.44 -13.77 -35.12
CA GLU A 195 11.24 -14.26 -35.80
C GLU A 195 9.97 -14.18 -34.93
N ASN A 196 10.12 -14.22 -33.60
CA ASN A 196 9.00 -14.20 -32.66
C ASN A 196 9.24 -13.19 -31.52
N SER A 197 8.24 -12.35 -31.24
CA SER A 197 8.26 -11.38 -30.15
C SER A 197 6.99 -11.49 -29.30
N VAL A 198 7.15 -11.79 -28.01
CA VAL A 198 6.04 -11.86 -27.04
C VAL A 198 6.34 -10.98 -25.84
N GLY A 199 5.37 -10.16 -25.44
CA GLY A 199 5.37 -9.40 -24.18
C GLY A 199 4.16 -9.81 -23.33
N LEU A 200 4.37 -10.08 -22.05
CA LEU A 200 3.32 -10.41 -21.09
C LEU A 200 3.39 -9.50 -19.87
N ALA A 201 2.32 -8.74 -19.62
CA ALA A 201 2.15 -7.93 -18.42
C ALA A 201 1.03 -8.52 -17.56
N VAL A 202 1.27 -8.66 -16.25
CA VAL A 202 0.28 -9.15 -15.28
C VAL A 202 0.32 -8.26 -14.04
N THR A 203 -0.85 -7.76 -13.64
CA THR A 203 -1.05 -7.13 -12.33
C THR A 203 -1.95 -8.03 -11.49
N TYR A 204 -1.70 -8.10 -10.19
CA TYR A 204 -2.61 -8.70 -9.21
C TYR A 204 -2.53 -7.95 -7.90
N GLY A 205 -3.68 -7.55 -7.35
CA GLY A 205 -3.76 -6.88 -6.06
C GLY A 205 -4.88 -7.49 -5.22
N ASP A 206 -4.55 -7.90 -3.99
CA ASP A 206 -5.52 -8.08 -2.92
C ASP A 206 -5.34 -6.97 -1.89
N VAL A 207 -6.43 -6.30 -1.52
CA VAL A 207 -6.40 -5.12 -0.66
C VAL A 207 -7.56 -5.16 0.31
N VAL A 208 -7.25 -5.48 1.56
CA VAL A 208 -8.19 -5.55 2.68
C VAL A 208 -8.08 -4.27 3.49
N ASN A 209 -9.20 -3.55 3.64
CA ASN A 209 -9.24 -2.29 4.35
C ASN A 209 -10.34 -2.29 5.42
N ASN A 210 -9.95 -2.43 6.69
CA ASN A 210 -10.86 -2.55 7.84
C ASN A 210 -10.76 -1.32 8.75
N ALA A 211 -11.89 -0.71 9.07
CA ALA A 211 -12.02 0.28 10.13
C ALA A 211 -13.12 -0.15 11.11
N ASN A 212 -12.79 -0.28 12.39
CA ASN A 212 -13.68 -0.74 13.45
C ASN A 212 -13.71 0.28 14.60
N ALA A 213 -14.81 1.03 14.71
CA ALA A 213 -15.12 1.82 15.90
C ALA A 213 -16.17 1.09 16.74
N TYR A 214 -15.90 0.83 18.03
CA TYR A 214 -16.85 0.15 18.90
C TYR A 214 -16.69 0.47 20.38
N ILE A 215 -17.72 0.08 21.16
CA ILE A 215 -17.72 0.08 22.62
C ILE A 215 -17.76 -1.40 23.05
N GLY A 216 -16.88 -1.78 23.98
CA GLY A 216 -16.73 -3.15 24.45
C GLY A 216 -17.91 -3.67 25.28
N ASN A 217 -17.92 -4.98 25.49
CA ASN A 217 -18.95 -5.66 26.27
C ASN A 217 -18.96 -5.19 27.72
N ASN A 218 -20.15 -4.95 28.28
CA ASN A 218 -20.35 -4.45 29.64
C ASN A 218 -19.65 -3.11 29.96
N ALA A 219 -19.16 -2.38 28.96
CA ALA A 219 -18.63 -1.03 29.17
C ALA A 219 -19.78 -0.08 29.55
N ILE A 220 -19.51 0.82 30.49
CA ILE A 220 -20.43 1.87 30.90
C ILE A 220 -19.94 3.17 30.27
N VAL A 221 -20.74 3.74 29.38
CA VAL A 221 -20.43 4.99 28.69
C VAL A 221 -21.49 6.02 29.02
N ASP A 222 -21.08 7.10 29.67
CA ASP A 222 -21.90 8.25 30.04
C ASP A 222 -21.39 9.48 29.29
N SER A 223 -22.22 10.05 28.43
CA SER A 223 -21.91 11.25 27.64
C SER A 223 -22.96 12.30 27.94
N GLY A 224 -22.52 13.46 28.45
CA GLY A 224 -23.38 14.58 28.78
C GLY A 224 -24.03 15.26 27.56
N ASN A 225 -23.60 14.91 26.35
CA ASN A 225 -24.21 15.35 25.10
C ASN A 225 -24.32 14.21 24.08
N ASN A 226 -23.65 14.30 22.93
CA ASN A 226 -23.75 13.27 21.88
C ASN A 226 -22.75 12.13 22.13
N LEU A 227 -23.15 10.91 21.73
CA LEU A 227 -22.26 9.77 21.57
C LEU A 227 -22.23 9.36 20.10
N THR A 228 -21.08 9.51 19.44
CA THR A 228 -20.85 9.02 18.09
C THR A 228 -19.89 7.82 18.12
N VAL A 229 -20.29 6.71 17.49
CA VAL A 229 -19.38 5.60 17.19
C VAL A 229 -19.40 5.38 15.68
N ARG A 230 -18.26 5.52 15.02
CA ARG A 230 -18.21 5.53 13.55
C ARG A 230 -16.92 4.98 12.96
N SER A 231 -17.08 3.96 12.13
CA SER A 231 -16.07 3.54 11.15
C SER A 231 -16.18 4.35 9.86
N ARG A 232 -15.05 4.59 9.19
CA ARG A 232 -14.98 5.12 7.82
C ARG A 232 -13.85 4.44 7.05
N ASN A 233 -14.20 3.74 5.99
CA ASN A 233 -13.26 3.33 4.95
C ASN A 233 -13.40 4.25 3.75
N LYS A 234 -12.27 4.62 3.15
CA LYS A 234 -12.19 5.19 1.80
C LYS A 234 -11.24 4.34 0.97
N TYR A 235 -11.64 4.09 -0.27
CA TYR A 235 -10.90 3.32 -1.26
C TYR A 235 -11.09 3.99 -2.63
N SER A 236 -10.03 4.02 -3.44
CA SER A 236 -10.10 4.35 -4.87
C SER A 236 -9.17 3.41 -5.63
N LEU A 237 -9.58 3.09 -6.84
CA LEU A 237 -8.71 2.68 -7.95
C LEU A 237 -8.63 3.84 -8.95
#